data_AF-A0A151RDS6-F1
#
_entry.id   AF-A0A151RDS6-F1
#
_cell.length_a   1.000
_cell.length_b   1.000
_cell.length_c   1.000
_cell.angle_alpha   90.00
_cell.angle_beta   90.00
_cell.angle_gamma   90.00
#
_symmetry.space_group_name_H-M   'P 1'
#
loop_
_entity.id
_entity.type
_entity.pdbx_description
1 polymer ?
#
loop_
_entity_poly.entity_id
_entity_poly.type
_entity_poly.pdbx_seq_one_letter_code
_entity_poly.pdbx_strand_id
1 'polypeptide(L)' 'MGLVSGSKGIKRVWSFVWFAGIWQLWKARNENIFKDKLFKVEEIVFMAQLRSWEWCTAARMVSSSFPEWLMNPLSCASVP' A
#
# COMPACT_ATOMS: atom_id res chain seq x y z
N MET A 1 -22.04 -5.99 -22.47
CA MET A 1 -20.72 -6.60 -22.16
C MET A 1 -19.94 -5.61 -21.28
N GLY A 2 -19.40 -6.05 -20.13
CA GLY A 2 -18.24 -5.38 -19.51
C GLY A 2 -18.39 -4.58 -18.21
N LEU A 3 -19.07 -5.07 -17.16
CA LEU A 3 -19.01 -4.47 -15.80
C LEU A 3 -18.12 -5.25 -14.79
N VAL A 4 -17.42 -6.28 -15.25
CA VAL A 4 -16.73 -7.25 -14.37
C VAL A 4 -15.22 -6.96 -14.19
N SER A 5 -14.62 -6.05 -14.98
CA SER A 5 -13.17 -5.74 -14.94
C SER A 5 -12.74 -4.91 -13.72
N GLY A 6 -13.50 -3.86 -13.36
CA GLY A 6 -13.13 -2.91 -12.30
C GLY A 6 -12.95 -3.53 -10.90
N SER A 7 -13.73 -4.56 -10.56
CA SER A 7 -13.66 -5.20 -9.23
C SER A 7 -12.36 -5.98 -8.99
N LYS A 8 -11.73 -6.52 -10.04
CA LYS A 8 -10.52 -7.34 -9.93
C LYS A 8 -9.29 -6.49 -9.65
N GLY A 9 -9.17 -5.33 -10.31
CA GLY A 9 -8.10 -4.35 -10.06
C GLY A 9 -8.14 -3.81 -8.63
N ILE A 10 -9.34 -3.43 -8.18
CA ILE A 10 -9.57 -2.93 -6.82
C ILE A 10 -9.19 -3.96 -5.76
N LYS A 11 -9.62 -5.24 -5.92
CA LYS A 11 -9.26 -6.32 -4.99
C LYS A 11 -7.74 -6.53 -4.88
N ARG A 12 -7.04 -6.41 -6.01
CA ARG A 12 -5.58 -6.57 -6.04
C ARG A 12 -4.88 -5.40 -5.35
N VAL A 13 -5.33 -4.17 -5.59
CA VAL A 13 -4.85 -2.97 -4.88
C VAL A 13 -5.01 -3.13 -3.37
N TRP A 14 -6.20 -3.54 -2.91
CA TRP A 14 -6.45 -3.80 -1.48
C TRP A 14 -5.53 -4.85 -0.89
N SER A 15 -5.24 -5.91 -1.65
CA SER A 15 -4.32 -6.97 -1.20
C SER A 15 -2.91 -6.40 -0.98
N PHE A 16 -2.45 -5.49 -1.85
CA PHE A 16 -1.14 -4.85 -1.75
C PHE A 16 -1.07 -3.89 -0.56
N VAL A 17 -2.14 -3.13 -0.29
CA VAL A 17 -2.26 -2.29 0.91
C VAL A 17 -2.17 -3.13 2.17
N TRP A 18 -2.91 -4.26 2.22
CA TRP A 18 -2.87 -5.18 3.35
C TRP A 18 -1.49 -5.78 3.59
N PHE A 19 -0.85 -6.30 2.54
CA PHE A 19 0.50 -6.86 2.64
C PHE A 19 1.53 -5.81 3.02
N ALA A 20 1.41 -4.57 2.53
CA ALA A 20 2.31 -3.49 2.93
C ALA A 20 2.16 -3.18 4.42
N GLY A 21 0.95 -3.17 4.96
CA GLY A 21 0.70 -3.02 6.40
C GLY A 21 1.36 -4.12 7.23
N ILE A 22 1.10 -5.39 6.89
CA ILE A 22 1.72 -6.54 7.57
C ILE A 22 3.25 -6.47 7.48
N TRP A 23 3.79 -6.12 6.32
CA TRP A 23 5.23 -6.00 6.10
C TRP A 23 5.87 -4.94 6.98
N GLN A 24 5.25 -3.76 7.11
CA GLN A 24 5.79 -2.71 7.97
C GLN A 24 5.69 -3.06 9.46
N LEU A 25 4.60 -3.71 9.88
CA LEU A 25 4.47 -4.22 11.25
C LEU A 25 5.55 -5.27 11.56
N TRP A 26 5.79 -6.21 10.64
CA TRP A 26 6.84 -7.22 10.79
C TRP A 26 8.24 -6.58 10.89
N LYS A 27 8.53 -5.59 10.03
CA LYS A 27 9.80 -4.84 10.11
C LYS A 27 9.92 -4.06 11.40
N ALA A 28 8.90 -3.30 11.81
CA ALA A 28 8.92 -2.51 13.04
C ALA A 28 9.16 -3.40 14.27
N ARG A 29 8.49 -4.57 14.34
CA ARG A 29 8.71 -5.56 15.39
C ARG A 29 10.16 -6.07 15.41
N ASN A 30 10.72 -6.42 14.25
CA ASN A 30 12.08 -6.94 14.18
C ASN A 30 13.12 -5.86 14.54
N GLU A 31 12.94 -4.63 14.05
CA GLU A 31 13.82 -3.51 14.41
C GLU A 31 13.73 -3.18 15.91
N ASN A 32 12.55 -3.30 16.52
CA ASN A 32 12.39 -3.16 17.96
C ASN A 32 13.10 -4.28 18.74
N ILE A 33 12.91 -5.54 18.38
CA ILE A 33 13.51 -6.68 19.09
C ILE A 33 15.03 -6.75 18.91
N PHE A 34 15.53 -6.53 17.69
CA PHE A 34 16.94 -6.76 17.37
C PHE A 34 17.81 -5.50 17.44
N LYS A 35 17.22 -4.31 17.44
CA LYS A 35 17.96 -3.04 17.43
C LYS A 35 17.46 -2.01 18.45
N ASP A 36 16.54 -2.40 19.33
CA ASP A 36 15.94 -1.54 20.36
C ASP A 36 15.35 -0.24 19.79
N LYS A 37 14.89 -0.28 18.53
CA LYS A 37 14.31 0.89 17.88
C LYS A 37 12.85 1.05 18.29
N LEU A 38 12.47 2.25 18.69
CA LEU A 38 11.08 2.64 18.94
C LEU A 38 10.47 3.26 17.69
N PHE A 39 9.17 3.04 17.51
CA PHE A 39 8.40 3.57 16.38
C PHE A 39 7.13 4.23 16.88
N LYS A 40 6.73 5.30 16.19
CA LYS A 40 5.40 5.87 16.32
C LYS A 40 4.45 5.16 15.37
N VAL A 41 3.19 5.01 15.77
CA VAL A 41 2.17 4.36 14.93
C VAL A 41 2.03 5.11 13.60
N GLU A 42 2.12 6.43 13.63
CA GLU A 42 2.02 7.30 12.45
C GLU A 42 3.15 7.02 11.46
N GLU A 43 4.38 6.72 11.94
CA GLU A 43 5.52 6.37 11.10
C GLU A 43 5.28 5.03 10.40
N ILE A 44 4.77 4.02 11.13
CA ILE A 44 4.46 2.70 10.56
C ILE A 44 3.37 2.82 9.49
N VAL A 45 2.32 3.59 9.77
CA VAL A 45 1.21 3.84 8.83
C VAL A 45 1.71 4.56 7.58
N PHE A 46 2.50 5.62 7.74
CA PHE A 46 3.08 6.36 6.61
C PHE A 46 3.96 5.46 5.74
N MET A 47 4.81 4.64 6.36
CA MET A 47 5.66 3.69 5.64
C MET A 47 4.85 2.58 4.95
N ALA A 48 3.70 2.21 5.50
CA ALA A 48 2.79 1.23 4.87
C ALA A 48 2.10 1.83 3.65
N GLN A 49 1.62 3.07 3.77
CA GLN A 49 1.05 3.82 2.65
C GLN A 49 2.07 3.98 1.52
N LEU A 50 3.28 4.45 1.83
CA LEU A 50 4.36 4.61 0.86
C LEU A 50 4.68 3.28 0.16
N ARG A 51 4.84 2.21 0.93
CA ARG A 51 5.16 0.89 0.37
C ARG A 51 4.04 0.34 -0.51
N SER A 52 2.79 0.50 -0.10
CA SER A 52 1.64 0.07 -0.89
C SER A 52 1.57 0.77 -2.25
N TRP A 53 1.85 2.07 -2.27
CA TRP A 53 1.93 2.86 -3.50
C TRP A 53 3.08 2.38 -4.38
N GLU A 54 4.29 2.23 -3.85
CA GLU A 54 5.46 1.77 -4.62
C GLU A 54 5.23 0.39 -5.24
N TRP A 55 4.63 -0.55 -4.49
CA TRP A 55 4.30 -1.87 -5.01
C TRP A 55 3.21 -1.82 -6.10
N CYS A 56 2.16 -1.01 -5.91
CA CYS A 56 1.11 -0.87 -6.92
C CYS A 56 1.65 -0.20 -8.20
N THR A 57 2.49 0.83 -8.07
CA THR A 57 3.14 1.51 -9.20
C THR A 57 4.10 0.57 -9.94
N ALA A 58 4.92 -0.19 -9.22
CA ALA A 58 5.81 -1.20 -9.81
C ALA A 58 5.03 -2.30 -10.55
N ALA A 59 3.85 -2.68 -10.04
CA ALA A 59 2.94 -3.61 -10.68
C ALA A 59 2.09 -2.99 -11.81
N ARG A 60 2.29 -1.70 -12.14
CA ARG A 60 1.51 -0.92 -13.12
C ARG A 60 0.00 -0.91 -12.85
N MET A 61 -0.38 -1.01 -11.58
CA MET A 61 -1.78 -1.01 -11.13
C MET A 61 -2.29 0.40 -10.80
N VAL A 62 -1.38 1.34 -10.63
CA VAL A 62 -1.64 2.77 -10.49
C VAL A 62 -0.59 3.57 -11.24
N SER A 63 -0.99 4.74 -11.73
CA SER A 63 -0.10 5.71 -12.37
C SER A 63 -0.06 7.06 -11.63
N SER A 64 -0.73 7.15 -10.47
CA SER A 64 -0.81 8.37 -9.67
C SER A 64 0.48 8.61 -8.89
N SER A 65 0.69 9.86 -8.53
CA SER A 65 1.70 10.26 -7.55
C SER A 65 1.34 9.78 -6.13
N PHE A 66 2.33 9.73 -5.24
CA PHE A 66 2.10 9.35 -3.85
C PHE A 66 1.11 10.26 -3.10
N PRO A 67 1.14 11.60 -3.26
CA PRO A 67 0.12 12.47 -2.64
C PRO A 67 -1.31 12.17 -3.12
N GLU A 68 -1.51 11.93 -4.41
CA GLU A 68 -2.83 11.55 -4.95
C GLU A 68 -3.30 10.21 -4.37
N TRP A 69 -2.38 9.25 -4.24
CA TRP A 69 -2.64 7.98 -3.59
C TRP A 69 -3.07 8.15 -2.12
N LEU A 70 -2.44 9.03 -1.35
CA LEU A 70 -2.82 9.29 0.04
C LEU A 70 -4.24 9.87 0.17
N MET A 71 -4.66 10.69 -0.77
CA MET A 71 -5.98 11.31 -0.76
C MET A 71 -7.08 10.29 -1.05
N ASN A 72 -6.91 9.48 -2.10
CA ASN A 72 -7.89 8.44 -2.45
C ASN A 72 -7.26 7.30 -3.28
N PRO A 73 -6.72 6.25 -2.63
CA PRO A 73 -6.05 5.14 -3.31
C PRO A 73 -6.95 4.41 -4.32
N LEU A 74 -8.26 4.37 -4.06
CA LEU A 74 -9.22 3.65 -4.90
C LEU A 74 -9.52 4.39 -6.20
N SER A 75 -9.50 5.73 -6.16
CA SER A 75 -9.60 6.54 -7.39
C SER A 75 -8.36 6.44 -8.28
N CYS A 76 -7.22 6.03 -7.72
CA CYS A 76 -5.97 5.87 -8.44
C CYS A 76 -5.81 4.52 -9.15
N ALA A 77 -6.66 3.53 -8.82
CA ALA A 77 -6.63 2.22 -9.44
C ALA A 77 -6.92 2.35 -10.94
N SER A 78 -5.92 2.13 -11.79
CA SER A 78 -6.15 2.08 -13.23
C SER A 78 -6.98 0.84 -13.54
N VAL A 79 -8.15 1.04 -14.15
CA VAL A 79 -8.93 -0.06 -14.72
C VAL A 79 -8.27 -0.38 -16.07
N PRO A 80 -7.75 -1.60 -16.28
CA PRO A 80 -7.45 -2.08 -17.62
C PRO A 80 -8.73 -2.41 -18.39
#